data_AF-A0A2K3PEW8-F1
#
_entry.id   AF-A0A2K3PEW8-F1
#
_cell.length_a   1.000
_cell.length_b   1.000
_cell.length_c   1.000
_cell.angle_alpha   90.00
_cell.angle_beta   90.00
_cell.angle_gamma   90.00
#
_symmetry.space_group_name_H-M   'P 1'
#
loop_
_entity.id
_entity.type
_entity.pdbx_description
1 polymer ?
#
loop_
_entity_poly.entity_id
_entity_poly.type
_entity_poly.pdbx_seq_one_letter_code
_entity_poly.pdbx_strand_id
1 'polypeptide(L)' 'MYDHTVQLVEVLFENGPDTFGVPMEVKEELLRNLHDASTDTVEGWEGAPPDQLLLQLASGWEIDLQQHDK' A
#
# COMPACT_ATOMS: atom_id res chain seq x y z
N MET A 1 -3.19 6.98 21.65
CA MET A 1 -2.50 5.69 21.76
C MET A 1 -3.49 4.69 21.19
N TYR A 2 -3.43 4.24 19.95
CA TYR A 2 -2.39 4.16 18.92
C TYR A 2 -2.84 4.90 17.66
N ASP A 3 -1.94 5.63 17.00
CA ASP A 3 -2.15 6.14 15.63
C ASP A 3 -0.79 6.08 14.93
N HIS A 4 -0.37 4.86 14.59
CA HIS A 4 0.94 4.60 13.98
C HIS A 4 0.84 3.77 12.69
N THR A 5 -0.35 3.31 12.30
CA THR A 5 -0.53 2.46 11.11
C THR A 5 -0.58 3.23 9.79
N VAL A 6 -0.60 4.57 9.80
CA VAL A 6 -0.69 5.41 8.58
C VAL A 6 0.67 5.95 8.10
N GLN A 7 1.79 5.56 8.72
CA GLN A 7 3.08 6.20 8.41
C GLN A 7 3.62 5.90 7.00
N LEU A 8 3.31 4.74 6.40
CA LEU A 8 3.98 4.32 5.17
C LEU A 8 3.52 5.11 3.95
N VAL A 9 2.22 5.41 3.86
CA VAL A 9 1.64 6.22 2.78
C VAL A 9 1.99 7.69 2.95
N GLU A 10 1.91 8.22 4.17
CA GLU A 10 2.28 9.61 4.46
C GLU A 10 3.73 9.88 4.11
N VAL A 11 4.66 9.00 4.52
CA VAL A 11 6.08 9.13 4.19
C VAL A 11 6.30 9.04 2.67
N LEU A 12 5.56 8.20 1.96
CA LEU A 12 5.62 8.09 0.50
C LEU A 12 5.17 9.39 -0.19
N PHE A 13 4.09 10.00 0.31
CA PHE A 13 3.53 11.23 -0.25
C PHE A 13 4.39 12.46 0.07
N GLU A 14 5.00 12.48 1.26
CA GLU A 14 5.86 13.57 1.72
C GLU A 14 7.25 13.55 1.08
N ASN A 15 7.81 12.36 0.81
CA ASN A 15 9.19 12.22 0.35
C ASN A 15 9.30 11.70 -1.10
N GLY A 16 8.21 11.18 -1.70
CA GLY A 16 8.12 10.70 -3.08
C GLY A 16 8.18 9.18 -3.32
N PRO A 17 7.86 8.71 -4.54
CA PRO A 17 7.88 7.29 -4.92
C PRO A 17 9.21 6.56 -4.66
N ASP A 18 10.33 7.29 -4.66
CA ASP A 18 11.69 6.77 -4.52
C ASP A 18 12.24 6.88 -3.09
N THR A 19 11.47 7.39 -2.12
CA THR A 19 11.95 7.65 -0.75
C THR A 19 12.56 6.44 -0.09
N PHE A 20 11.91 5.29 -0.25
CA PHE A 20 12.35 4.08 0.42
C PHE A 20 13.49 3.38 -0.33
N GLY A 21 13.87 3.85 -1.53
CA GLY A 21 14.83 3.16 -2.41
C GLY A 21 14.39 1.74 -2.73
N VAL A 22 13.09 1.46 -2.66
CA VAL A 22 12.52 0.12 -2.78
C VAL A 22 12.43 -0.23 -4.27
N PRO A 23 13.00 -1.38 -4.70
CA PRO A 23 12.88 -1.83 -6.07
C PRO A 23 11.41 -2.06 -6.46
N MET A 24 11.10 -1.87 -7.75
CA MET A 24 9.74 -2.07 -8.30
C MET A 24 9.15 -3.44 -7.90
N GLU A 25 9.96 -4.51 -7.92
CA GLU A 25 9.56 -5.87 -7.53
C GLU A 25 8.99 -5.93 -6.11
N VAL A 26 9.61 -5.21 -5.17
CA VAL A 26 9.19 -5.19 -3.76
C VAL A 26 7.93 -4.34 -3.59
N LYS A 27 7.78 -3.26 -4.38
CA LYS A 27 6.55 -2.45 -4.42
C LYS A 27 5.37 -3.28 -4.90
N GLU A 28 5.56 -4.04 -5.98
CA GLU A 28 4.55 -4.97 -6.52
C GLU A 28 4.21 -6.07 -5.52
N GLU A 29 5.20 -6.67 -4.86
CA GLU A 29 5.00 -7.68 -3.82
C GLU A 29 4.22 -7.12 -2.62
N LEU A 30 4.49 -5.89 -2.20
CA LEU A 30 3.76 -5.21 -1.13
C LEU A 30 2.30 -4.98 -1.51
N LEU A 31 2.02 -4.49 -2.71
CA LEU A 31 0.65 -4.31 -3.22
C LEU A 31 -0.07 -5.66 -3.28
N ARG A 32 0.62 -6.73 -3.71
CA ARG A 32 0.04 -8.08 -3.79
C ARG A 32 -0.32 -8.64 -2.42
N ASN A 33 0.58 -8.55 -1.45
CA ASN A 33 0.33 -8.99 -0.08
C ASN A 33 -0.79 -8.18 0.57
N LEU A 34 -0.86 -6.88 0.30
CA LEU A 34 -1.93 -6.02 0.82
C LEU A 34 -3.29 -6.34 0.20
N HIS A 35 -3.35 -6.67 -1.09
CA HIS A 35 -4.56 -7.14 -1.76
C HIS A 35 -5.02 -8.50 -1.23
N ASP A 36 -4.09 -9.43 -1.01
CA ASP A 36 -4.39 -10.73 -0.41
C ASP A 36 -4.96 -10.56 1.01
N ALA A 37 -4.31 -9.69 1.80
CA ALA A 37 -4.78 -9.29 3.12
C ALA A 37 -6.05 -8.41 3.10
N SER A 38 -6.45 -7.78 1.99
CA SER A 38 -7.76 -7.12 1.89
C SER A 38 -8.88 -8.12 1.62
N THR A 39 -8.56 -9.15 0.85
CA THR A 39 -9.49 -10.21 0.43
C THR A 39 -9.75 -11.20 1.55
N ASP A 40 -8.71 -11.54 2.30
CA ASP A 40 -8.85 -12.28 3.55
C ASP A 40 -9.47 -11.32 4.57
N THR A 41 -10.67 -11.62 5.07
CA THR A 41 -11.40 -10.73 5.99
C THR A 41 -10.58 -10.46 7.25
N VAL A 42 -9.81 -9.37 7.28
CA VAL A 42 -9.00 -9.00 8.45
C VAL A 42 -9.93 -8.42 9.51
N GLU A 43 -10.54 -9.30 10.29
CA GLU A 43 -11.09 -8.97 11.60
C GLU A 43 -9.95 -8.39 12.45
N GLY A 44 -9.95 -7.07 12.66
CA GLY A 44 -8.91 -6.37 13.43
C GLY A 44 -8.03 -5.42 12.61
N TRP A 45 -8.38 -5.12 11.35
CA TRP A 45 -7.71 -4.04 10.61
C TRP A 45 -7.95 -2.69 11.32
N GLU A 46 -6.90 -2.10 11.89
CA GLU A 46 -6.96 -0.80 12.56
C GLU A 46 -6.39 0.29 11.64
N GLY A 47 -7.27 1.08 11.02
CA GLY A 47 -6.90 2.22 10.18
C GLY A 47 -7.67 2.30 8.85
N ALA A 48 -7.05 2.91 7.84
CA ALA A 48 -7.62 3.03 6.49
C ALA A 48 -7.75 1.64 5.85
N PRO A 49 -8.89 1.33 5.19
CA PRO A 49 -9.13 0.00 4.64
C PRO A 49 -8.02 -0.39 3.65
N PRO A 50 -7.65 -1.69 3.60
CA PRO A 50 -6.52 -2.15 2.81
C PRO A 50 -6.67 -1.86 1.31
N ASP A 51 -7.90 -1.88 0.76
CA ASP A 51 -8.18 -1.41 -0.61
C ASP A 51 -7.79 0.05 -0.86
N GLN A 52 -8.01 0.92 0.13
CA GLN A 52 -7.68 2.34 0.02
C GLN A 52 -6.17 2.58 0.17
N LEU A 53 -5.48 1.79 1.00
CA LEU A 53 -4.02 1.83 1.09
C LEU A 53 -3.36 1.30 -0.19
N LEU A 54 -3.92 0.25 -0.78
CA LEU A 54 -3.50 -0.30 -2.06
C LEU A 54 -3.55 0.77 -3.16
N LEU A 55 -4.69 1.46 -3.30
CA LEU A 55 -4.87 2.56 -4.25
C LEU A 55 -3.88 3.71 -4.02
N GLN A 56 -3.67 4.09 -2.75
CA GLN A 56 -2.75 5.19 -2.42
C GLN A 56 -1.29 4.83 -2.69
N LEU A 57 -0.84 3.63 -2.32
CA LEU A 57 0.52 3.15 -2.58
C LEU A 57 0.77 3.02 -4.08
N ALA A 58 -0.17 2.46 -4.83
CA ALA A 58 -0.05 2.34 -6.26
C ALA A 58 0.03 3.70 -6.95
N SER A 59 -0.84 4.64 -6.59
CA SER A 59 -0.78 6.00 -7.11
C SER A 59 0.52 6.71 -6.71
N GLY A 60 1.01 6.49 -5.50
CA GLY A 60 2.25 7.08 -5.00
C GLY A 60 3.50 6.48 -5.62
N TRP A 61 3.43 5.24 -6.10
CA TRP A 61 4.50 4.55 -6.85
C TRP A 61 4.34 4.60 -8.37
N GLU A 62 3.31 5.29 -8.87
CA GLU A 62 2.94 5.30 -10.29
C GLU A 62 2.77 3.88 -10.87
N ILE A 63 2.31 2.95 -10.04
CA ILE A 63 2.02 1.56 -10.40
C ILE A 63 0.56 1.48 -10.85
N ASP A 64 0.36 0.89 -12.03
CA ASP A 64 -0.97 0.69 -12.57
C ASP A 64 -1.59 -0.60 -11.99
N LEU A 65 -2.50 -0.45 -11.02
CA LEU A 65 -3.22 -1.57 -10.41
C LEU A 65 -4.13 -2.31 -11.40
N GLN A 66 -4.48 -1.73 -12.57
CA GLN A 66 -5.32 -2.43 -13.55
C GLN A 66 -4.61 -3.66 -14.14
N GLN A 67 -3.27 -3.76 -14.02
CA GLN A 67 -2.53 -4.96 -14.37
C GLN A 67 -2.70 -6.12 -13.37
N HIS A 68 -3.17 -5.84 -12.15
CA HIS A 68 -3.33 -6.83 -11.09
C HIS A 68 -4.75 -7.45 -11.02
N ASP A 69 -5.71 -6.93 -11.78
CA ASP A 69 -7.10 -7.41 -11.86
C ASP A 69 -7.34 -8.53 -12.90
N LYS A 70 -6.29 -9.26 -13.34
CA LYS A 70 -6.41 -10.26 -14.42
C LYS A 70 -6.06 -11.68 -14.03
#